data_AF-M4SUA2-F1
#
_entry.id   AF-M4SUA2-F1
#
_cell.length_a   1.000
_cell.length_b   1.000
_cell.length_c   1.000
_cell.angle_alpha   90.00
_cell.angle_beta   90.00
_cell.angle_gamma   90.00
#
_symmetry.space_group_name_H-M   'P 1'
#
loop_
_entity.id
_entity.type
_entity.pdbx_description
1 polymer ?
#
loop_
_entity_poly.entity_id
_entity_poly.type
_entity_poly.pdbx_seq_one_letter_code
_entity_poly.pdbx_strand_id
1 'polypeptide(L)'
;RLGFLQKMLGQLITLFLLASKAESAVNSNAAEFKALCDLIRLAEAKGKIDISIDTSAADNAIRELDYLNLSAADDGWKKDKNGLLAKKQPDEKATEREAWEKHVAGLGEKDAKTGKYKYVNLTNQRRRPSLAIALNRTLNKAQDLKTTYDNYAAAVKSAAAKAQKALTDALYGADNEQFSKVGLKPTQDLNCKDDSGGVAGKALAWDLLCICTGDQSDSIKQCDQAQTGGTVDDYTNSGKAEQAYRAAVTACPPADPDAVPTPDTLKEALAVFKSLIGRQEETATGASAPYIFGQPHT
;
A
#
# COMPACT_ATOMS: atom_id res chain seq x y z
N ARG A 1 -66.32 -34.74 19.11
CA ARG A 1 -65.25 -33.88 19.68
C ARG A 1 -63.94 -33.88 18.86
N LEU A 2 -63.84 -34.57 17.72
CA LEU A 2 -62.64 -34.53 16.86
C LEU A 2 -62.69 -33.49 15.72
N GLY A 3 -63.87 -33.02 15.31
CA GLY A 3 -64.02 -32.10 14.16
C GLY A 3 -63.80 -30.61 14.43
N PHE A 4 -63.68 -30.18 15.70
CA PHE A 4 -63.53 -28.76 16.06
C PHE A 4 -62.06 -28.33 16.20
N LEU A 5 -61.17 -29.26 16.59
CA LEU A 5 -59.72 -29.01 16.69
C LEU A 5 -59.04 -28.89 15.31
N GLN A 6 -59.59 -29.55 14.28
CA GLN A 6 -58.99 -29.56 12.94
C GLN A 6 -59.25 -28.27 12.14
N LYS A 7 -60.32 -27.52 12.46
CA LYS A 7 -60.61 -26.21 11.85
C LYS A 7 -59.84 -25.05 12.48
N MET A 8 -59.50 -25.12 13.78
CA MET A 8 -58.65 -24.12 14.42
C MET A 8 -57.16 -24.25 14.04
N LEU A 9 -56.69 -25.45 13.73
CA LEU A 9 -55.29 -25.64 13.28
C LEU A 9 -55.04 -25.08 11.87
N GLY A 10 -56.04 -25.12 10.98
CA GLY A 10 -55.91 -24.61 9.61
C GLY A 10 -55.92 -23.07 9.49
N GLN A 11 -56.49 -22.36 10.46
CA GLN A 11 -56.54 -20.89 10.48
C GLN A 11 -55.37 -20.25 11.25
N LEU A 12 -54.66 -21.00 12.09
CA LEU A 12 -53.44 -20.54 12.74
C LEU A 12 -52.20 -20.62 11.83
N ILE A 13 -52.22 -21.48 10.81
CA ILE A 13 -51.12 -21.62 9.84
C ILE A 13 -51.17 -20.55 8.75
N THR A 14 -52.34 -19.92 8.51
CA THR A 14 -52.50 -18.88 7.49
C THR A 14 -52.23 -17.45 7.99
N LEU A 15 -52.05 -17.25 9.31
CA LEU A 15 -51.69 -15.95 9.91
C LEU A 15 -50.18 -15.75 10.14
N PHE A 16 -49.35 -16.78 9.90
CA PHE A 16 -47.88 -16.66 9.95
C PHE A 16 -47.23 -16.31 8.60
N LEU A 17 -48.02 -16.18 7.53
CA LEU A 17 -47.53 -15.91 6.17
C LEU A 17 -47.67 -14.44 5.73
N LEU A 18 -48.05 -13.53 6.63
CA LEU A 18 -48.25 -12.12 6.34
C LEU A 18 -47.74 -11.22 7.47
N ALA A 19 -46.46 -11.36 7.84
CA ALA A 19 -45.69 -10.32 8.53
C ALA A 19 -44.20 -10.70 8.59
N SER A 20 -43.48 -10.47 7.50
CA SER A 20 -42.04 -10.19 7.60
C SER A 20 -41.71 -9.15 6.55
N LYS A 21 -42.02 -7.89 6.86
CA LYS A 21 -40.99 -6.89 6.57
C LYS A 21 -39.80 -7.35 7.39
N ALA A 22 -38.81 -7.92 6.73
CA ALA A 22 -37.60 -8.38 7.38
C ALA A 22 -36.92 -7.15 7.95
N GLU A 23 -37.25 -6.77 9.18
CA GLU A 23 -36.31 -6.02 9.99
C GLU A 23 -35.04 -6.87 9.98
N SER A 24 -33.98 -6.32 9.38
CA SER A 24 -32.69 -6.96 9.41
C SER A 24 -32.37 -7.29 10.87
N ALA A 25 -32.10 -8.57 11.13
CA ALA A 25 -31.84 -9.00 12.49
C ALA A 25 -30.58 -8.31 13.00
N VAL A 26 -30.63 -7.82 14.24
CA VAL A 26 -29.45 -7.28 14.92
C VAL A 26 -28.29 -8.29 14.82
N ASN A 27 -27.08 -7.82 14.50
CA ASN A 27 -25.86 -8.61 14.26
C ASN A 27 -25.90 -9.59 13.07
N SER A 28 -26.85 -9.47 12.14
CA SER A 28 -26.92 -10.35 10.97
C SER A 28 -25.65 -10.36 10.12
N ASN A 29 -24.95 -9.22 10.02
CA ASN A 29 -23.74 -9.03 9.23
C ASN A 29 -22.45 -9.09 10.06
N ALA A 30 -22.49 -9.53 11.32
CA ALA A 30 -21.35 -9.43 12.23
C ALA A 30 -20.08 -10.14 11.72
N ALA A 31 -20.20 -11.29 11.04
CA ALA A 31 -19.03 -12.00 10.52
C ALA A 31 -18.49 -11.36 9.23
N GLU A 32 -19.36 -10.92 8.33
CA GLU A 32 -19.00 -10.17 7.12
C GLU A 32 -18.34 -8.85 7.49
N PHE A 33 -18.89 -8.15 8.48
CA PHE A 33 -18.32 -6.93 9.05
C PHE A 33 -16.91 -7.19 9.59
N LYS A 34 -16.72 -8.23 10.41
CA LYS A 34 -15.39 -8.59 10.92
C LYS A 34 -14.39 -8.87 9.79
N ALA A 35 -14.77 -9.67 8.80
CA ALA A 35 -13.90 -10.00 7.67
C ALA A 35 -13.53 -8.77 6.84
N LEU A 36 -14.49 -7.86 6.63
CA LEU A 36 -14.25 -6.61 5.91
C LEU A 36 -13.36 -5.66 6.72
N CYS A 37 -13.57 -5.57 8.04
CA CYS A 37 -12.71 -4.84 8.95
C CYS A 37 -11.27 -5.35 8.91
N ASP A 38 -11.04 -6.67 8.88
CA ASP A 38 -9.69 -7.24 8.79
C ASP A 38 -8.97 -6.79 7.50
N LEU A 39 -9.67 -6.82 6.37
CA LEU A 39 -9.14 -6.30 5.09
C LEU A 39 -8.87 -4.79 5.16
N ILE A 40 -9.78 -4.01 5.74
CA ILE A 40 -9.62 -2.56 5.93
C ILE A 40 -8.39 -2.26 6.78
N ARG A 41 -8.22 -2.93 7.94
CA ARG A 41 -7.07 -2.71 8.82
C ARG A 41 -5.74 -3.05 8.14
N LEU A 42 -5.69 -4.13 7.35
CA LEU A 42 -4.52 -4.46 6.55
C LEU A 42 -4.22 -3.39 5.49
N ALA A 43 -5.24 -2.86 4.82
CA ALA A 43 -5.08 -1.78 3.85
C ALA A 43 -4.65 -0.45 4.50
N GLU A 44 -5.20 -0.10 5.66
CA GLU A 44 -4.78 1.07 6.46
C GLU A 44 -3.32 0.94 6.92
N ALA A 45 -2.86 -0.29 7.19
CA ALA A 45 -1.48 -0.59 7.53
C ALA A 45 -0.49 -0.54 6.33
N LYS A 46 -0.91 -0.03 5.16
CA LYS A 46 -0.03 0.15 3.98
C LYS A 46 1.30 0.86 4.28
N GLY A 47 1.30 1.79 5.25
CA GLY A 47 2.51 2.50 5.67
C GLY A 47 3.59 1.61 6.29
N LYS A 48 3.21 0.39 6.74
CA LYS A 48 4.15 -0.62 7.23
C LYS A 48 4.87 -1.38 6.10
N ILE A 49 4.46 -1.18 4.83
CA ILE A 49 5.24 -1.60 3.67
C ILE A 49 6.37 -0.59 3.50
N ASP A 50 7.38 -0.68 4.36
CA ASP A 50 8.59 0.14 4.26
C ASP A 50 9.76 -0.76 3.88
N ILE A 51 10.32 -0.48 2.70
CA ILE A 51 11.54 -1.13 2.25
C ILE A 51 12.55 -0.04 1.95
N SER A 52 13.40 0.22 2.94
CA SER A 52 14.57 1.08 2.78
C SER A 52 15.76 0.23 2.38
N ILE A 53 16.42 0.62 1.29
CA ILE A 53 17.69 0.03 0.85
C ILE A 53 18.76 1.09 1.00
N ASP A 54 19.70 0.83 1.90
CA ASP A 54 20.84 1.72 2.14
C ASP A 54 21.94 1.47 1.09
N THR A 55 22.15 2.44 0.21
CA THR A 55 23.22 2.42 -0.81
C THR A 55 24.52 3.05 -0.33
N SER A 56 24.56 3.62 0.88
CA SER A 56 25.68 4.42 1.36
C SER A 56 26.98 3.63 1.47
N ALA A 57 26.90 2.34 1.83
CA ALA A 57 28.06 1.46 1.88
C ALA A 57 28.70 1.28 0.49
N ALA A 58 27.89 1.13 -0.56
CA ALA A 58 28.36 1.04 -1.93
C ALA A 58 28.96 2.38 -2.41
N ASP A 59 28.30 3.50 -2.12
CA ASP A 59 28.81 4.85 -2.42
C ASP A 59 30.18 5.09 -1.77
N ASN A 60 30.31 4.71 -0.50
CA ASN A 60 31.56 4.81 0.23
C ASN A 60 32.64 3.94 -0.42
N ALA A 61 32.36 2.68 -0.74
CA ALA A 61 33.32 1.78 -1.38
C ALA A 61 33.82 2.30 -2.74
N ILE A 62 32.92 2.87 -3.56
CA ILE A 62 33.32 3.50 -4.83
C ILE A 62 34.23 4.70 -4.60
N ARG A 63 33.89 5.56 -3.64
CA ARG A 63 34.72 6.71 -3.29
C ARG A 63 36.11 6.27 -2.81
N GLU A 64 36.21 5.26 -1.96
CA GLU A 64 37.51 4.73 -1.51
C GLU A 64 38.32 4.15 -2.68
N LEU A 65 37.68 3.39 -3.59
CA LEU A 65 38.34 2.84 -4.78
C LEU A 65 38.80 3.93 -5.75
N ASP A 66 38.02 5.01 -5.88
CA ASP A 66 38.34 6.15 -6.73
C ASP A 66 39.59 6.89 -6.22
N TYR A 67 39.66 7.15 -4.91
CA TYR A 67 40.86 7.72 -4.29
C TYR A 67 42.07 6.79 -4.35
N LEU A 68 41.89 5.48 -4.17
CA LEU A 68 42.97 4.51 -4.36
C LEU A 68 43.47 4.52 -5.80
N ASN A 69 42.56 4.51 -6.78
CA ASN A 69 42.90 4.61 -8.20
C ASN A 69 43.65 5.93 -8.49
N LEU A 70 43.19 7.05 -7.94
CA LEU A 70 43.83 8.34 -8.07
C LEU A 70 45.23 8.36 -7.44
N SER A 71 45.43 7.68 -6.30
CA SER A 71 46.75 7.59 -5.65
C SER A 71 47.81 6.94 -6.55
N ALA A 72 47.39 6.01 -7.41
CA ALA A 72 48.24 5.32 -8.38
C ALA A 72 48.28 5.99 -9.76
N ALA A 73 47.31 6.85 -10.09
CA ALA A 73 47.24 7.53 -11.40
C ALA A 73 48.49 8.37 -11.67
N ASP A 74 48.85 8.56 -12.94
CA ASP A 74 50.01 9.36 -13.38
C ASP A 74 49.83 10.87 -13.09
N ASP A 75 50.93 11.64 -13.17
CA ASP A 75 50.92 13.05 -12.78
C ASP A 75 50.15 13.92 -13.78
N GLY A 76 50.11 13.54 -15.06
CA GLY A 76 49.29 14.21 -16.08
C GLY A 76 47.80 13.98 -15.83
N TRP A 77 47.43 12.76 -15.44
CA TRP A 77 46.05 12.46 -15.04
C TRP A 77 45.61 13.30 -13.85
N LYS A 78 46.43 13.38 -12.80
CA LYS A 78 46.15 14.23 -11.63
C LYS A 78 46.06 15.71 -11.99
N LYS A 79 46.93 16.20 -12.88
CA LYS A 79 46.97 17.61 -13.25
C LYS A 79 45.72 18.06 -14.00
N ASP A 80 45.34 17.35 -15.06
CA ASP A 80 44.26 17.80 -15.96
C ASP A 80 43.60 16.65 -16.74
N LYS A 81 43.62 15.44 -16.18
CA LYS A 81 43.15 14.21 -16.84
C LYS A 81 43.83 14.01 -18.20
N ASN A 82 45.15 14.20 -18.26
CA ASN A 82 45.95 14.09 -19.48
C ASN A 82 45.45 15.03 -20.60
N GLY A 83 45.19 16.29 -20.24
CA GLY A 83 44.77 17.36 -21.14
C GLY A 83 43.26 17.47 -21.38
N LEU A 84 42.43 16.54 -20.89
CA LEU A 84 40.96 16.60 -21.03
C LEU A 84 40.34 17.79 -20.32
N LEU A 85 40.97 18.24 -19.24
CA LEU A 85 40.62 19.41 -18.44
C LEU A 85 41.68 20.52 -18.57
N ALA A 86 42.47 20.53 -19.65
CA ALA A 86 43.38 21.64 -19.90
C ALA A 86 42.60 22.95 -20.06
N LYS A 87 43.14 24.04 -19.52
CA LYS A 87 42.54 25.38 -19.65
C LYS A 87 42.60 25.84 -21.11
N LYS A 88 41.45 26.23 -21.66
CA LYS A 88 41.29 26.75 -23.03
C LYS A 88 40.57 28.10 -23.02
N GLN A 89 40.61 28.81 -24.13
CA GLN A 89 39.88 30.07 -24.35
C GLN A 89 38.97 29.89 -25.58
N PRO A 90 37.64 29.99 -25.44
CA PRO A 90 36.88 30.19 -24.19
C PRO A 90 36.98 28.99 -23.24
N ASP A 91 36.78 29.24 -21.94
CA ASP A 91 36.99 28.24 -20.89
C ASP A 91 35.69 27.49 -20.51
N GLU A 92 35.26 26.59 -21.40
CA GLU A 92 34.01 25.84 -21.26
C GLU A 92 34.01 24.81 -20.11
N LYS A 93 35.17 24.50 -19.52
CA LYS A 93 35.36 23.44 -18.52
C LYS A 93 35.82 23.93 -17.14
N ALA A 94 35.63 25.22 -16.84
CA ALA A 94 36.07 25.81 -15.58
C ALA A 94 35.54 25.05 -14.34
N THR A 95 34.23 24.78 -14.30
CA THR A 95 33.58 24.06 -13.19
C THR A 95 34.09 22.62 -13.03
N GLU A 96 34.26 21.90 -14.14
CA GLU A 96 34.74 20.50 -14.13
C GLU A 96 36.18 20.42 -13.63
N ARG A 97 37.02 21.38 -14.02
CA ARG A 97 38.41 21.48 -13.55
C ARG A 97 38.48 21.83 -12.08
N GLU A 98 37.68 22.78 -11.59
CA GLU A 98 37.63 23.10 -10.16
C GLU A 98 37.18 21.89 -9.32
N ALA A 99 36.18 21.15 -9.79
CA ALA A 99 35.74 19.92 -9.14
C ALA A 99 36.85 18.85 -9.13
N TRP A 100 37.60 18.73 -10.22
CA TRP A 100 38.74 17.82 -10.31
C TRP A 100 39.88 18.21 -9.37
N GLU A 101 40.25 19.48 -9.32
CA GLU A 101 41.28 20.00 -8.41
C GLU A 101 40.91 19.72 -6.95
N LYS A 102 39.65 19.96 -6.56
CA LYS A 102 39.13 19.61 -5.23
C LYS A 102 39.22 18.11 -4.95
N HIS A 103 38.87 17.28 -5.92
CA HIS A 103 38.97 15.82 -5.78
C HIS A 103 40.42 15.36 -5.62
N VAL A 104 41.36 15.90 -6.39
CA VAL A 104 42.80 15.60 -6.26
C VAL A 104 43.35 16.06 -4.91
N ALA A 105 42.93 17.23 -4.42
CA ALA A 105 43.30 17.72 -3.10
C ALA A 105 42.86 16.78 -1.97
N GLY A 106 41.79 16.00 -2.17
CA GLY A 106 41.32 14.97 -1.24
C GLY A 106 42.34 13.86 -0.94
N LEU A 107 43.35 13.64 -1.79
CA LEU A 107 44.48 12.75 -1.45
C LEU A 107 45.29 13.24 -0.23
N GLY A 108 45.22 14.53 0.07
CA GLY A 108 45.84 15.14 1.25
C GLY A 108 45.07 14.95 2.55
N GLU A 109 43.87 14.35 2.51
CA GLU A 109 43.07 14.09 3.71
C GLU A 109 43.78 13.12 4.67
N LYS A 110 43.71 13.45 5.96
CA LYS A 110 44.25 12.62 7.04
C LYS A 110 43.12 11.86 7.72
N ASP A 111 43.37 10.60 8.01
CA ASP A 111 42.50 9.80 8.84
C ASP A 111 42.47 10.39 10.27
N ALA A 112 41.26 10.66 10.76
CA ALA A 112 41.07 11.38 12.02
C ALA A 112 41.54 10.59 13.25
N LYS A 113 41.59 9.25 13.17
CA LYS A 113 42.00 8.38 14.27
C LYS A 113 43.52 8.24 14.35
N THR A 114 44.19 8.22 13.21
CA THR A 114 45.63 7.93 13.11
C THR A 114 46.49 9.16 12.81
N GLY A 115 45.89 10.26 12.33
CA GLY A 115 46.59 11.48 11.90
C GLY A 115 47.46 11.29 10.64
N LYS A 116 47.40 10.11 10.01
CA LYS A 116 48.15 9.77 8.79
C LYS A 116 47.31 10.06 7.56
N TYR A 117 47.96 10.31 6.43
CA TYR A 117 47.25 10.40 5.15
C TYR A 117 46.41 9.15 4.93
N LYS A 118 45.13 9.35 4.62
CA LYS A 118 44.19 8.27 4.37
C LYS A 118 44.56 7.50 3.09
N TYR A 119 44.99 8.23 2.06
CA TYR A 119 45.46 7.68 0.80
C TYR A 119 46.91 8.09 0.57
N VAL A 120 47.78 7.11 0.30
CA VAL A 120 49.21 7.38 0.06
C VAL A 120 49.46 7.55 -1.42
N ASN A 121 49.90 8.74 -1.84
CA ASN A 121 50.31 8.98 -3.21
C ASN A 121 51.55 8.13 -3.55
N LEU A 122 51.45 7.29 -4.58
CA LEU A 122 52.52 6.37 -4.95
C LEU A 122 53.60 7.09 -5.76
N THR A 123 54.80 7.18 -5.18
CA THR A 123 55.98 7.79 -5.82
C THR A 123 56.88 6.77 -6.55
N ASN A 124 56.70 5.47 -6.28
CA ASN A 124 57.50 4.41 -6.91
C ASN A 124 57.02 4.10 -8.34
N GLN A 125 57.78 4.57 -9.32
CA GLN A 125 57.42 4.51 -10.74
C GLN A 125 57.38 3.09 -11.34
N ARG A 126 58.06 2.09 -10.75
CA ARG A 126 58.11 0.74 -11.36
C ARG A 126 56.80 -0.04 -11.25
N ARG A 127 56.08 0.09 -10.13
CA ARG A 127 54.86 -0.69 -9.86
C ARG A 127 53.57 0.11 -10.03
N ARG A 128 53.68 1.44 -10.11
CA ARG A 128 52.56 2.38 -10.26
C ARG A 128 51.68 2.07 -11.49
N PRO A 129 52.21 1.80 -12.70
CA PRO A 129 51.35 1.56 -13.88
C PRO A 129 50.49 0.30 -13.75
N SER A 130 51.08 -0.84 -13.35
CA SER A 130 50.33 -2.09 -13.20
C SER A 130 49.26 -2.01 -12.13
N LEU A 131 49.56 -1.31 -11.01
CA LEU A 131 48.58 -1.09 -9.95
C LEU A 131 47.46 -0.14 -10.39
N ALA A 132 47.77 0.94 -11.11
CA ALA A 132 46.77 1.84 -11.68
C ALA A 132 45.81 1.10 -12.63
N ILE A 133 46.32 0.21 -13.49
CA ILE A 133 45.48 -0.63 -14.37
C ILE A 133 44.57 -1.55 -13.53
N ALA A 134 45.11 -2.20 -12.51
CA ALA A 134 44.34 -3.10 -11.66
C ALA A 134 43.25 -2.38 -10.84
N LEU A 135 43.56 -1.19 -10.32
CA LEU A 135 42.63 -0.34 -9.58
C LEU A 135 41.56 0.23 -10.50
N ASN A 136 41.92 0.73 -11.68
CA ASN A 136 40.95 1.21 -12.66
C ASN A 136 39.97 0.10 -13.08
N ARG A 137 40.48 -1.11 -13.37
CA ARG A 137 39.62 -2.26 -13.68
C ARG A 137 38.67 -2.60 -12.53
N THR A 138 39.17 -2.54 -11.29
CA THR A 138 38.36 -2.81 -10.09
C THR A 138 37.31 -1.73 -9.88
N LEU A 139 37.68 -0.45 -10.04
CA LEU A 139 36.77 0.69 -9.94
C LEU A 139 35.65 0.60 -10.96
N ASN A 140 35.96 0.32 -12.23
CA ASN A 140 34.95 0.17 -13.29
C ASN A 140 33.97 -0.96 -12.94
N LYS A 141 34.47 -2.14 -12.53
CA LYS A 141 33.60 -3.25 -12.12
C LYS A 141 32.74 -2.90 -10.90
N ALA A 142 33.28 -2.16 -9.96
CA ALA A 142 32.54 -1.72 -8.79
C ALA A 142 31.44 -0.71 -9.19
N GLN A 143 31.72 0.21 -10.11
CA GLN A 143 30.74 1.16 -10.66
C GLN A 143 29.61 0.44 -11.41
N ASP A 144 29.93 -0.59 -12.20
CA ASP A 144 28.93 -1.44 -12.88
C ASP A 144 28.03 -2.16 -11.86
N LEU A 145 28.63 -2.72 -10.80
CA LEU A 145 27.89 -3.38 -9.72
C LEU A 145 27.03 -2.38 -8.95
N LYS A 146 27.55 -1.17 -8.66
CA LYS A 146 26.78 -0.11 -8.02
C LYS A 146 25.57 0.29 -8.87
N THR A 147 25.76 0.47 -10.17
CA THR A 147 24.65 0.79 -11.09
C THR A 147 23.56 -0.29 -11.04
N THR A 148 23.99 -1.57 -11.03
CA THR A 148 23.07 -2.70 -10.90
C THR A 148 22.33 -2.67 -9.56
N TYR A 149 23.04 -2.40 -8.46
CA TYR A 149 22.48 -2.31 -7.12
C TYR A 149 21.48 -1.16 -6.98
N ASP A 150 21.81 0.03 -7.49
CA ASP A 150 20.94 1.21 -7.50
C ASP A 150 19.65 0.93 -8.29
N ASN A 151 19.74 0.21 -9.42
CA ASN A 151 18.57 -0.21 -10.19
C ASN A 151 17.65 -1.15 -9.39
N TYR A 152 18.22 -2.11 -8.65
CA TYR A 152 17.44 -2.96 -7.76
C TYR A 152 16.81 -2.16 -6.61
N ALA A 153 17.55 -1.24 -6.01
CA ALA A 153 17.04 -0.38 -4.95
C ALA A 153 15.84 0.46 -5.43
N ALA A 154 15.94 1.05 -6.62
CA ALA A 154 14.87 1.80 -7.25
C ALA A 154 13.66 0.91 -7.58
N ALA A 155 13.88 -0.30 -8.11
CA ALA A 155 12.82 -1.25 -8.44
C ALA A 155 12.03 -1.68 -7.19
N VAL A 156 12.72 -1.96 -6.09
CA VAL A 156 12.08 -2.34 -4.82
C VAL A 156 11.27 -1.18 -4.24
N LYS A 157 11.82 0.03 -4.23
CA LYS A 157 11.08 1.24 -3.80
C LYS A 157 9.83 1.48 -4.66
N SER A 158 9.94 1.29 -5.97
CA SER A 158 8.79 1.39 -6.89
C SER A 158 7.74 0.32 -6.60
N ALA A 159 8.15 -0.91 -6.31
CA ALA A 159 7.24 -2.00 -5.96
C ALA A 159 6.49 -1.72 -4.64
N ALA A 160 7.18 -1.21 -3.62
CA ALA A 160 6.57 -0.80 -2.36
C ALA A 160 5.50 0.29 -2.58
N ALA A 161 5.83 1.34 -3.34
CA ALA A 161 4.88 2.40 -3.68
C ALA A 161 3.66 1.88 -4.46
N LYS A 162 3.85 0.95 -5.40
CA LYS A 162 2.75 0.31 -6.14
C LYS A 162 1.85 -0.50 -5.23
N ALA A 163 2.42 -1.26 -4.28
CA ALA A 163 1.64 -2.02 -3.31
C ALA A 163 0.82 -1.10 -2.39
N GLN A 164 1.43 -0.01 -1.90
CA GLN A 164 0.72 1.00 -1.11
C GLN A 164 -0.42 1.65 -1.90
N LYS A 165 -0.21 1.98 -3.18
CA LYS A 165 -1.27 2.49 -4.05
C LYS A 165 -2.39 1.46 -4.22
N ALA A 166 -2.07 0.21 -4.51
CA ALA A 166 -3.07 -0.85 -4.70
C ALA A 166 -3.93 -1.07 -3.44
N LEU A 167 -3.35 -1.01 -2.24
CA LEU A 167 -4.11 -1.07 -1.00
C LEU A 167 -5.00 0.16 -0.79
N THR A 168 -4.53 1.34 -1.20
CA THR A 168 -5.31 2.58 -1.15
C THR A 168 -6.50 2.52 -2.12
N ASP A 169 -6.25 2.10 -3.35
CA ASP A 169 -7.27 1.92 -4.39
C ASP A 169 -8.29 0.85 -3.96
N ALA A 170 -7.86 -0.24 -3.32
CA ALA A 170 -8.78 -1.25 -2.77
C ALA A 170 -9.64 -0.68 -1.64
N LEU A 171 -9.10 0.21 -0.79
CA LEU A 171 -9.82 0.80 0.33
C LEU A 171 -10.85 1.82 -0.13
N TYR A 172 -10.48 2.74 -1.04
CA TYR A 172 -11.29 3.92 -1.38
C TYR A 172 -11.79 3.97 -2.83
N GLY A 173 -11.46 2.96 -3.63
CA GLY A 173 -11.71 2.93 -5.06
C GLY A 173 -10.54 3.52 -5.85
N ALA A 174 -10.48 3.18 -7.14
CA ALA A 174 -9.39 3.57 -8.02
C ALA A 174 -9.13 5.09 -7.99
N ASP A 175 -7.86 5.45 -7.75
CA ASP A 175 -7.35 6.82 -7.77
C ASP A 175 -7.94 7.75 -6.70
N ASN A 176 -8.59 7.20 -5.67
CA ASN A 176 -9.00 7.94 -4.48
C ASN A 176 -7.99 7.74 -3.33
N GLU A 177 -7.52 8.83 -2.73
CA GLU A 177 -6.63 8.76 -1.56
C GLU A 177 -7.39 8.61 -0.22
N GLN A 178 -8.68 8.92 -0.23
CA GLN A 178 -9.59 8.93 0.91
C GLN A 178 -11.01 8.58 0.46
N PHE A 179 -11.94 8.39 1.40
CA PHE A 179 -13.35 8.15 1.09
C PHE A 179 -13.88 9.18 0.07
N SER A 180 -14.50 8.67 -0.98
CA SER A 180 -15.09 9.48 -2.05
C SER A 180 -16.53 9.09 -2.27
N LYS A 181 -17.39 10.09 -2.41
CA LYS A 181 -18.79 9.87 -2.82
C LYS A 181 -18.95 9.78 -4.34
N VAL A 182 -17.89 10.00 -5.10
CA VAL A 182 -17.96 9.97 -6.56
C VAL A 182 -18.35 8.57 -7.01
N GLY A 183 -19.44 8.48 -7.79
CA GLY A 183 -20.00 7.20 -8.22
C GLY A 183 -21.14 6.69 -7.33
N LEU A 184 -21.30 7.20 -6.10
CA LEU A 184 -22.46 6.86 -5.27
C LEU A 184 -23.76 7.36 -5.91
N LYS A 185 -24.80 6.54 -5.78
CA LYS A 185 -26.19 6.80 -6.17
C LYS A 185 -27.02 7.17 -4.94
N PRO A 186 -28.24 7.72 -5.08
CA PRO A 186 -29.00 8.19 -3.91
C PRO A 186 -29.36 7.10 -2.89
N THR A 187 -29.67 5.88 -3.33
CA THR A 187 -30.21 4.83 -2.47
C THR A 187 -29.22 3.68 -2.28
N GLN A 188 -29.38 2.93 -1.19
CA GLN A 188 -28.57 1.75 -0.90
C GLN A 188 -28.67 0.69 -2.00
N ASP A 189 -29.88 0.34 -2.44
CA ASP A 189 -30.11 -0.64 -3.53
C ASP A 189 -29.34 -0.29 -4.81
N LEU A 190 -29.25 0.99 -5.18
CA LEU A 190 -28.51 1.42 -6.36
C LEU A 190 -26.98 1.35 -6.20
N ASN A 191 -26.48 1.36 -4.96
CA ASN A 191 -25.06 1.28 -4.66
C ASN A 191 -24.60 -0.16 -4.45
N CYS A 192 -25.43 -1.00 -3.83
CA CYS A 192 -25.06 -2.29 -3.25
C CYS A 192 -25.35 -3.48 -4.16
N LYS A 193 -25.33 -3.23 -5.47
CA LYS A 193 -25.34 -4.22 -6.53
C LYS A 193 -24.32 -3.86 -7.60
N ASP A 194 -23.77 -4.88 -8.24
CA ASP A 194 -22.84 -4.76 -9.37
C ASP A 194 -23.55 -4.27 -10.64
N ASP A 195 -24.83 -4.62 -10.80
CA ASP A 195 -25.59 -4.23 -11.98
C ASP A 195 -25.82 -2.71 -12.07
N SER A 196 -26.10 -2.23 -13.27
CA SER A 196 -26.57 -0.86 -13.50
C SER A 196 -25.61 0.27 -13.07
N GLY A 197 -24.32 -0.04 -12.86
CA GLY A 197 -23.30 0.95 -12.50
C GLY A 197 -23.22 1.28 -11.01
N GLY A 198 -23.68 0.39 -10.13
CA GLY A 198 -23.47 0.48 -8.68
C GLY A 198 -21.99 0.36 -8.29
N VAL A 199 -21.70 0.49 -6.99
CA VAL A 199 -20.33 0.58 -6.45
C VAL A 199 -19.90 -0.65 -5.64
N ALA A 200 -20.80 -1.61 -5.45
CA ALA A 200 -20.50 -2.88 -4.77
C ALA A 200 -19.28 -3.57 -5.40
N GLY A 201 -18.40 -4.07 -4.54
CA GLY A 201 -17.16 -4.75 -4.90
C GLY A 201 -16.06 -3.87 -5.48
N LYS A 202 -16.27 -2.55 -5.61
CA LYS A 202 -15.27 -1.63 -6.21
C LYS A 202 -14.33 -1.01 -5.17
N ALA A 203 -14.73 -0.96 -3.90
CA ALA A 203 -13.91 -0.46 -2.80
C ALA A 203 -14.43 -0.98 -1.45
N LEU A 204 -13.52 -1.34 -0.55
CA LEU A 204 -13.88 -1.81 0.80
C LEU A 204 -14.70 -0.78 1.58
N ALA A 205 -14.44 0.52 1.38
CA ALA A 205 -15.20 1.58 2.04
C ALA A 205 -16.66 1.66 1.58
N TRP A 206 -16.94 1.39 0.31
CA TRP A 206 -18.30 1.34 -0.22
C TRP A 206 -18.99 0.03 0.16
N ASP A 207 -18.27 -1.08 0.16
CA ASP A 207 -18.79 -2.37 0.63
C ASP A 207 -19.18 -2.32 2.11
N LEU A 208 -18.43 -1.56 2.92
CA LEU A 208 -18.75 -1.38 4.33
C LEU A 208 -20.05 -0.60 4.53
N LEU A 209 -20.27 0.44 3.71
CA LEU A 209 -21.56 1.12 3.69
C LEU A 209 -22.68 0.15 3.31
N CYS A 210 -22.43 -0.71 2.33
CA CYS A 210 -23.43 -1.67 1.89
C CYS A 210 -23.86 -2.63 2.97
N ILE A 211 -22.99 -3.11 3.84
CA ILE A 211 -23.38 -4.09 4.87
C ILE A 211 -23.75 -3.46 6.22
N CYS A 212 -23.37 -2.21 6.49
CA CYS A 212 -23.55 -1.59 7.82
C CYS A 212 -24.42 -0.34 7.85
N THR A 213 -24.91 0.16 6.71
CA THR A 213 -25.75 1.37 6.69
C THR A 213 -27.09 1.10 6.03
N GLY A 214 -27.96 2.09 5.98
CA GLY A 214 -29.26 2.00 5.32
C GLY A 214 -30.13 3.21 5.62
N ASP A 215 -31.35 3.25 5.07
CA ASP A 215 -32.28 4.36 5.29
C ASP A 215 -33.03 4.29 6.63
N GLN A 216 -32.88 3.18 7.35
CA GLN A 216 -33.48 2.96 8.67
C GLN A 216 -32.62 3.52 9.81
N SER A 217 -33.26 3.81 10.95
CA SER A 217 -32.54 4.15 12.18
C SER A 217 -31.70 2.97 12.67
N ASP A 218 -30.49 3.25 13.14
CA ASP A 218 -29.59 2.24 13.73
C ASP A 218 -29.20 1.08 12.79
N SER A 219 -29.14 1.31 11.47
CA SER A 219 -28.68 0.29 10.50
C SER A 219 -27.30 -0.31 10.83
N ILE A 220 -26.44 0.40 11.55
CA ILE A 220 -25.14 -0.15 11.99
C ILE A 220 -25.29 -1.36 12.91
N LYS A 221 -26.44 -1.55 13.57
CA LYS A 221 -26.72 -2.72 14.42
C LYS A 221 -26.74 -4.02 13.64
N GLN A 222 -26.85 -3.99 12.31
CA GLN A 222 -26.66 -5.18 11.48
C GLN A 222 -25.21 -5.71 11.59
N CYS A 223 -24.24 -4.81 11.71
CA CYS A 223 -22.82 -5.12 11.84
C CYS A 223 -22.34 -5.27 13.28
N ASP A 224 -22.81 -4.40 14.18
CA ASP A 224 -22.51 -4.44 15.61
C ASP A 224 -23.66 -3.86 16.44
N GLN A 225 -24.35 -4.73 17.18
CA GLN A 225 -25.48 -4.41 18.04
C GLN A 225 -25.20 -3.34 19.10
N ALA A 226 -23.93 -3.17 19.50
CA ALA A 226 -23.54 -2.20 20.51
C ALA A 226 -23.50 -0.77 19.96
N GLN A 227 -23.54 -0.61 18.64
CA GLN A 227 -23.47 0.69 17.97
C GLN A 227 -24.86 1.27 17.70
N THR A 228 -24.89 2.58 17.47
CA THR A 228 -26.07 3.34 17.06
C THR A 228 -25.73 4.21 15.85
N GLY A 229 -26.71 4.51 15.01
CA GLY A 229 -26.52 5.29 13.77
C GLY A 229 -26.37 4.43 12.51
N GLY A 230 -25.55 4.87 11.55
CA GLY A 230 -25.47 4.23 10.23
C GLY A 230 -26.65 4.55 9.31
N THR A 231 -27.50 5.52 9.65
CA THR A 231 -28.60 5.96 8.79
C THR A 231 -28.08 6.88 7.68
N VAL A 232 -28.37 6.50 6.43
CA VAL A 232 -28.04 7.25 5.22
C VAL A 232 -29.28 7.22 4.30
N ASP A 233 -30.01 8.33 4.30
CA ASP A 233 -31.20 8.56 3.47
C ASP A 233 -30.85 9.04 2.05
N ASP A 234 -29.65 9.60 1.86
CA ASP A 234 -29.10 9.99 0.57
C ASP A 234 -27.57 9.82 0.55
N TYR A 235 -27.11 8.80 -0.17
CA TYR A 235 -25.70 8.47 -0.31
C TYR A 235 -24.92 9.45 -1.22
N THR A 236 -25.60 10.30 -1.99
CA THR A 236 -24.94 11.37 -2.79
C THR A 236 -24.56 12.59 -1.94
N ASN A 237 -25.10 12.67 -0.72
CA ASN A 237 -24.69 13.65 0.28
C ASN A 237 -23.37 13.21 0.92
N SER A 238 -22.29 13.93 0.61
CA SER A 238 -20.93 13.60 1.07
C SER A 238 -20.82 13.56 2.57
N GLY A 239 -21.50 14.48 3.29
CA GLY A 239 -21.42 14.54 4.74
C GLY A 239 -21.99 13.30 5.41
N LYS A 240 -23.12 12.78 4.90
CA LYS A 240 -23.81 11.63 5.48
C LYS A 240 -23.10 10.32 5.18
N ALA A 241 -22.76 10.07 3.92
CA ALA A 241 -22.09 8.83 3.52
C ALA A 241 -20.69 8.70 4.16
N GLU A 242 -19.92 9.79 4.20
CA GLU A 242 -18.60 9.78 4.83
C GLU A 242 -18.71 9.60 6.35
N GLN A 243 -19.66 10.28 7.02
CA GLN A 243 -19.88 10.11 8.45
C GLN A 243 -20.28 8.67 8.79
N ALA A 244 -21.16 8.06 7.99
CA ALA A 244 -21.59 6.68 8.20
C ALA A 244 -20.43 5.68 7.97
N TYR A 245 -19.61 5.90 6.95
CA TYR A 245 -18.38 5.12 6.73
C TYR A 245 -17.43 5.25 7.93
N ARG A 246 -17.16 6.46 8.42
CA ARG A 246 -16.31 6.70 9.58
C ARG A 246 -16.85 6.03 10.84
N ALA A 247 -18.16 6.06 11.07
CA ALA A 247 -18.81 5.36 12.17
C ALA A 247 -18.61 3.84 12.07
N ALA A 248 -18.84 3.27 10.88
CA ALA A 248 -18.66 1.84 10.65
C ALA A 248 -17.19 1.38 10.82
N VAL A 249 -16.22 2.14 10.30
CA VAL A 249 -14.78 1.83 10.50
C VAL A 249 -14.35 1.99 11.96
N THR A 250 -14.95 2.94 12.70
CA THR A 250 -14.65 3.11 14.13
C THR A 250 -15.17 1.92 14.94
N ALA A 251 -16.29 1.32 14.52
CA ALA A 251 -16.83 0.11 15.13
C ALA A 251 -16.02 -1.16 14.80
N CYS A 252 -15.12 -1.11 13.81
CA CYS A 252 -14.25 -2.25 13.53
C CYS A 252 -13.42 -2.61 14.77
N PRO A 253 -13.27 -3.91 15.09
CA PRO A 253 -12.40 -4.33 16.18
C PRO A 253 -11.00 -3.75 16.06
N PRO A 254 -10.31 -3.55 17.20
CA PRO A 254 -8.94 -3.05 17.20
C PRO A 254 -8.06 -3.89 16.28
N ALA A 255 -7.28 -3.22 15.45
CA ALA A 255 -6.27 -3.89 14.65
C ALA A 255 -5.21 -4.51 15.57
N ASP A 256 -4.68 -5.66 15.17
CA ASP A 256 -3.43 -6.15 15.74
C ASP A 256 -2.33 -5.12 15.42
N PRO A 257 -1.65 -4.54 16.44
CA PRO A 257 -0.58 -3.58 16.21
C PRO A 257 0.58 -4.15 15.39
N ASP A 258 0.73 -5.48 15.34
CA ASP A 258 1.77 -6.17 14.60
C ASP A 258 1.29 -6.63 13.21
N ALA A 259 0.02 -6.43 12.85
CA ALA A 259 -0.48 -6.75 11.52
C ALA A 259 0.24 -5.92 10.45
N VAL A 260 0.85 -6.62 9.50
CA VAL A 260 1.50 -6.05 8.31
C VAL A 260 0.83 -6.64 7.07
N PRO A 261 0.57 -5.86 6.01
CA PRO A 261 0.01 -6.36 4.75
C PRO A 261 1.07 -7.11 3.93
N THR A 262 1.40 -8.32 4.39
CA THR A 262 2.25 -9.28 3.67
C THR A 262 1.41 -10.07 2.67
N PRO A 263 2.04 -10.76 1.69
CA PRO A 263 1.31 -11.65 0.80
C PRO A 263 0.47 -12.71 1.51
N ASP A 264 0.92 -13.23 2.65
CA ASP A 264 0.24 -14.31 3.36
C ASP A 264 -0.92 -13.77 4.21
N THR A 265 -0.70 -12.68 4.96
CA THR A 265 -1.79 -12.04 5.74
C THR A 265 -2.91 -11.53 4.84
N LEU A 266 -2.60 -11.00 3.65
CA LEU A 266 -3.61 -10.62 2.66
C LEU A 266 -4.38 -11.84 2.13
N LYS A 267 -3.70 -12.95 1.82
CA LYS A 267 -4.36 -14.19 1.34
C LYS A 267 -5.27 -14.78 2.41
N GLU A 268 -4.84 -14.81 3.66
CA GLU A 268 -5.62 -15.31 4.78
C GLU A 268 -6.89 -14.49 4.97
N ALA A 269 -6.78 -13.16 5.02
CA ALA A 269 -7.95 -12.27 5.12
C ALA A 269 -8.90 -12.43 3.92
N LEU A 270 -8.36 -12.54 2.69
CA LEU A 270 -9.16 -12.80 1.50
C LEU A 270 -9.84 -14.17 1.52
N ALA A 271 -9.20 -15.20 2.08
CA ALA A 271 -9.79 -16.53 2.19
C ALA A 271 -10.99 -16.51 3.15
N VAL A 272 -10.86 -15.83 4.29
CA VAL A 272 -11.97 -15.61 5.23
C VAL A 272 -13.10 -14.84 4.55
N PHE A 273 -12.82 -13.70 3.92
CA PHE A 273 -13.81 -12.92 3.18
C PHE A 273 -14.56 -13.76 2.15
N LYS A 274 -13.83 -14.49 1.29
CA LYS A 274 -14.42 -15.34 0.24
C LYS A 274 -15.27 -16.47 0.80
N SER A 275 -14.92 -17.02 1.97
CA SER A 275 -15.69 -18.08 2.62
C SER A 275 -17.07 -17.63 3.11
N LEU A 276 -17.29 -16.31 3.24
CA LEU A 276 -18.55 -15.74 3.70
C LEU A 276 -19.47 -15.30 2.55
N ILE A 277 -18.99 -15.29 1.31
CA ILE A 277 -19.83 -15.02 0.15
C ILE A 277 -20.87 -16.13 0.00
N GLY A 278 -22.13 -15.75 -0.18
CA GLY A 278 -23.28 -16.66 -0.26
C GLY A 278 -23.77 -17.16 1.10
N ARG A 279 -23.13 -16.80 2.22
CA ARG A 279 -23.55 -17.30 3.55
C ARG A 279 -24.98 -16.91 3.93
N GLN A 280 -25.45 -15.77 3.42
CA GLN A 280 -26.78 -15.23 3.70
C GLN A 280 -27.79 -15.56 2.58
N GLU A 281 -27.51 -16.57 1.75
CA GLU A 281 -28.34 -16.97 0.59
C GLU A 281 -29.84 -17.09 0.92
N GLU A 282 -30.14 -17.76 2.04
CA GLU A 282 -31.52 -18.06 2.48
C GLU A 282 -32.35 -16.82 2.84
N THR A 283 -31.68 -15.67 3.02
CA THR A 283 -32.34 -14.38 3.31
C THR A 283 -32.64 -13.56 2.06
N ALA A 284 -32.20 -14.01 0.87
CA ALA A 284 -32.42 -13.31 -0.40
C ALA A 284 -33.76 -13.66 -1.03
N THR A 285 -34.55 -12.64 -1.39
CA THR A 285 -35.88 -12.82 -1.99
C THR A 285 -35.93 -12.62 -3.51
N GLY A 286 -34.80 -12.54 -4.21
CA GLY A 286 -34.81 -12.32 -5.68
C GLY A 286 -33.48 -12.21 -6.44
N ALA A 287 -32.31 -12.23 -5.78
CA ALA A 287 -31.01 -12.27 -6.46
C ALA A 287 -30.48 -13.70 -6.60
N SER A 288 -29.52 -13.92 -7.51
CA SER A 288 -28.76 -15.18 -7.57
C SER A 288 -27.94 -15.28 -6.29
N ALA A 289 -28.52 -15.95 -5.31
CA ALA A 289 -28.17 -15.83 -3.92
C ALA A 289 -26.77 -16.39 -3.52
N PRO A 290 -26.04 -17.23 -4.30
CA PRO A 290 -24.67 -17.62 -3.93
C PRO A 290 -23.61 -16.51 -4.09
N TYR A 291 -23.95 -15.33 -4.61
CA TYR A 291 -22.98 -14.25 -4.89
C TYR A 291 -23.13 -13.03 -3.96
N ILE A 292 -23.87 -13.14 -2.87
CA ILE A 292 -24.15 -12.02 -1.95
C ILE A 292 -23.15 -12.02 -0.80
N PHE A 293 -22.65 -10.85 -0.42
CA PHE A 293 -21.87 -10.65 0.80
C PHE A 293 -22.68 -9.82 1.80
N GLY A 294 -23.06 -10.42 2.92
CA GLY A 294 -23.95 -9.82 3.92
C GLY A 294 -25.43 -10.07 3.63
N GLN A 295 -26.28 -9.58 4.52
CA GLN A 295 -27.73 -9.70 4.41
C GLN A 295 -28.20 -8.79 3.26
N PRO A 296 -29.00 -9.32 2.32
CA PRO A 296 -29.64 -8.53 1.27
C PRO A 296 -30.56 -7.47 1.87
N HIS A 297 -30.53 -6.28 1.29
CA HIS A 297 -31.51 -5.24 1.58
C HIS A 297 -32.80 -5.52 0.83
N THR A 298 -33.95 -5.24 1.45
CA THR A 298 -35.29 -5.35 0.85
C THR A 298 -35.83 -3.99 0.43
#